data_AF-A0A8T3YCA0-F1
#
_entry.id   AF-A0A8T3YCA0-F1
#
_cell.length_a   1.000
_cell.length_b   1.000
_cell.length_c   1.000
_cell.angle_alpha   90.00
_cell.angle_beta   90.00
_cell.angle_gamma   90.00
#
_symmetry.space_group_name_H-M   'P 1'
#
loop_
_entity.id
_entity.type
_entity.pdbx_description
1 polymer ?
#
loop_
_entity_poly.entity_id
_entity_poly.type
_entity_poly.pdbx_seq_one_letter_code
_entity_poly.pdbx_strand_id
1 'polypeptide(L)' 'MADKCPLCGTCGKLWHKEPAAFMCPNCDSVYSEFGIVIDSQKDAGDFCS' A
#
# COMPACT_ATOMS: atom_id res chain seq x y z
N MET A 1 6.90 -12.14 5.39
CA MET A 1 5.70 -11.73 4.65
C MET A 1 5.37 -10.30 5.04
N ALA A 2 5.11 -9.42 4.09
CA ALA A 2 4.73 -8.03 4.39
C ALA A 2 3.26 -8.00 4.82
N ASP A 3 2.95 -8.39 6.06
CA ASP A 3 1.55 -8.46 6.53
C ASP A 3 0.99 -7.08 6.95
N LYS A 4 1.77 -6.00 6.76
CA LYS A 4 1.45 -4.63 7.21
C LYS A 4 1.64 -3.62 6.08
N CYS A 5 0.64 -2.76 5.88
CA CYS A 5 0.74 -1.64 4.95
C CYS A 5 1.75 -0.58 5.45
N PRO A 6 2.72 -0.14 4.64
CA PRO A 6 3.70 0.88 5.03
C PRO A 6 3.08 2.28 5.24
N LEU A 7 1.90 2.54 4.67
CA LEU A 7 1.26 3.86 4.75
C LEU A 7 0.30 3.98 5.94
N CYS A 8 -0.72 3.13 6.02
CA CYS A 8 -1.74 3.24 7.06
C CYS A 8 -1.52 2.27 8.24
N GLY A 9 -0.51 1.41 8.17
CA GLY A 9 -0.21 0.45 9.23
C GLY A 9 -1.23 -0.68 9.39
N THR A 10 -2.21 -0.78 8.49
CA THR A 10 -3.21 -1.85 8.49
C THR A 10 -2.53 -3.21 8.30
N CYS A 11 -2.86 -4.15 9.19
CA CYS A 11 -2.42 -5.54 9.09
C CYS A 11 -3.52 -6.39 8.44
N GLY A 12 -3.22 -7.20 7.43
CA GLY A 12 -4.24 -8.05 6.79
C GLY A 12 -3.76 -8.87 5.60
N LYS A 13 -4.65 -9.71 5.04
CA LYS A 13 -4.43 -10.44 3.79
C LYS A 13 -4.40 -9.44 2.63
N LEU A 14 -3.20 -9.03 2.25
CA LEU A 14 -2.99 -8.16 1.11
C LEU A 14 -3.36 -8.86 -0.19
N TRP A 15 -4.00 -8.12 -1.09
CA TRP A 15 -4.40 -8.66 -2.38
C TRP A 15 -3.17 -8.74 -3.27
N HIS A 16 -2.77 -9.96 -3.64
CA HIS A 16 -1.67 -10.18 -4.57
C HIS A 16 -2.15 -9.85 -5.99
N LYS A 17 -1.65 -8.77 -6.56
CA LYS A 17 -1.89 -8.35 -7.93
C LYS A 17 -0.66 -8.71 -8.77
N GLU A 18 -0.87 -9.36 -9.91
CA GLU A 18 0.23 -9.55 -10.86
C GLU A 18 0.42 -8.29 -11.72
N PRO A 19 1.67 -7.83 -11.95
CA PRO A 19 2.93 -8.38 -11.44
C PRO A 19 3.17 -8.06 -9.95
N ALA A 20 3.69 -9.06 -9.20
CA ALA A 20 4.09 -9.07 -7.77
C ALA A 20 3.90 -7.75 -6.97
N ALA A 21 2.64 -7.38 -6.75
CA ALA A 21 2.27 -6.19 -6.00
C ALA A 21 1.17 -6.52 -4.99
N PHE A 22 1.08 -5.71 -3.94
CA PHE A 22 0.17 -5.87 -2.83
C PHE A 22 -0.76 -4.68 -2.70
N MET A 23 -2.06 -4.98 -2.81
CA MET A 23 -3.23 -4.15 -2.51
C MET A 23 -3.46 -3.91 -1.01
N CYS A 24 -3.31 -2.69 -0.46
CA CYS A 24 -3.89 -2.41 0.87
C CYS A 24 -5.41 -2.27 0.76
N PRO A 25 -6.22 -3.08 1.48
CA PRO A 25 -7.68 -2.95 1.43
C PRO A 25 -8.24 -1.75 2.23
N ASN A 26 -7.40 -1.01 2.94
CA ASN A 26 -7.81 0.10 3.81
C ASN A 26 -7.52 1.49 3.23
N CYS A 27 -6.46 1.61 2.41
CA CYS A 27 -6.08 2.87 1.78
C CYS A 27 -5.87 2.73 0.28
N ASP A 28 -6.26 1.58 -0.29
CA ASP A 28 -6.15 1.20 -1.70
C ASP A 28 -4.76 1.44 -2.32
N SER A 29 -3.74 1.56 -1.47
CA SER A 29 -2.37 1.81 -1.89
C SER A 29 -1.70 0.51 -2.31
N VAL A 30 -0.99 0.58 -3.42
CA VAL A 30 -0.28 -0.52 -4.05
C VAL A 30 1.20 -0.42 -3.72
N TYR A 31 1.78 -1.52 -3.25
CA TYR A 31 3.21 -1.59 -2.95
C TYR A 31 3.81 -2.93 -3.39
N SER A 32 5.12 -2.97 -3.61
CA SER A 32 5.84 -4.20 -3.95
C SER A 32 5.98 -5.13 -2.75
N GLU A 33 6.41 -6.37 -2.99
CA GLU A 33 6.79 -7.32 -1.94
C GLU A 33 7.88 -6.80 -0.98
N PHE A 34 8.69 -5.85 -1.44
CA PHE A 34 9.73 -5.18 -0.67
C PHE A 34 9.19 -4.02 0.20
N GLY A 35 7.89 -3.76 0.17
CA GLY A 35 7.26 -2.65 0.90
C GLY A 35 7.44 -1.28 0.26
N ILE A 36 7.95 -1.22 -0.99
CA ILE A 36 8.08 0.04 -1.74
C ILE A 36 6.69 0.42 -2.28
N VAL A 37 6.20 1.60 -1.92
CA VAL A 37 4.94 2.16 -2.43
C VAL A 37 5.08 2.44 -3.92
N ILE A 38 4.27 1.78 -4.73
CA ILE A 38 4.20 1.94 -6.19
C ILE A 38 3.14 3.00 -6.52
N ASP A 39 2.01 2.94 -5.83
CA ASP A 39 0.87 3.83 -6.02
C ASP A 39 0.18 4.08 -4.69
N SER A 40 -0.06 5.35 -4.37
CA SER A 40 -0.81 5.76 -3.19
C SER A 40 -2.06 6.48 -3.64
N GLN A 41 -3.18 5.76 -3.69
CA GLN A 41 -4.49 6.33 -4.04
C GLN A 41 -5.11 7.18 -2.93
N LYS A 42 -4.45 7.28 -1.78
CA LYS A 42 -4.81 8.27 -0.79
C LYS A 42 -4.26 9.60 -1.26
N ASP A 43 -5.11 10.37 -1.95
CA ASP A 43 -4.87 11.72 -2.40
C ASP A 43 -3.88 12.46 -1.49
N ALA A 44 -2.66 12.69 -1.97
CA ALA A 44 -1.86 13.81 -1.50
C ALA A 44 -2.44 15.09 -2.10
N GLY A 45 -3.69 15.39 -1.73
CA GLY A 45 -4.03 16.77 -1.43
C GLY A 45 -3.20 17.16 -0.21
N ASP A 46 -2.22 18.01 -0.46
CA ASP A 46 -1.61 18.93 0.50
C ASP A 46 -1.14 18.32 1.84
N PHE A 47 0.14 17.94 1.92
CA PHE A 47 0.86 18.05 3.19
C PHE A 47 2.33 18.37 2.97
N CYS A 48 2.58 19.59 2.50
CA CYS A 48 3.79 20.34 2.82
C CYS A 48 3.35 21.80 3.00
N SER A 49 2.73 22.08 4.16
CA SER A 49 2.81 23.40 4.81
C SER A 49 3.97 23.39 5.79
#